data_AF-A0A345DRY4-F1
#
_entry.id   AF-A0A345DRY4-F1
#
_cell.length_a   1.000
_cell.length_b   1.000
_cell.length_c   1.000
_cell.angle_alpha   90.00
_cell.angle_beta   90.00
_cell.angle_gamma   90.00
#
_symmetry.space_group_name_H-M   'P 1'
#
loop_
_entity.id
_entity.type
_entity.pdbx_description
1 polymer ?
#
loop_
_entity_poly.entity_id
_entity_poly.type
_entity_poly.pdbx_seq_one_letter_code
_entity_poly.pdbx_strand_id
1 'polypeptide(L)'
;MSKKLHGIGASNGIAIAKVFKLEEPKYEISNNTVSDSAKEIKILEAAMQKANTDIEKLQKIALDKLGAEKAAIFEAHKEILLDPAMIDEAKNIVKSNKNNAAYAIHTVAQKFITMFASMDDPYFKERASDVKDVTDRLIKYILNVPVLDLATISEEVIIVAEDLTPSQTAQLNPKFVKGFSCDRGGRTSHAAIMARSLEIPAVLGLKDITKQANHHEIIMINGTTGEVILNPTSVEIKTWTTEKEKFLQLQKELLAFKDKPTVSKDGYQKFVLEGNIGAPKDVQGVLDNGGKGIGLFRSEFLYMYNDHFPTEDEQYEAYKGVLEGMQGRPVIIRTLDIGGDKKLSYFKFPEEMNPFLGYRAIRLCLDKTDVFRTQLRALLRASVHGKVGIMFPMIATVDEFKTAKKITLEEKAILLKEGHKVADNIEIGMMMEIPAAAMLADQFAKHADFFSIGTNDLIQYTMAADRMSQFVAYLYQPYNPSVLRLIKTIIDGAHKEGKWVGMCGEMAGEEQAIPLLMGMKLDYFSMSATSILNARRIISKLEVSAMEKLVTEALECQTGDEVLALVEKRTKNALEV
;
A
#
# COMPACT_ATOMS: atom_id res chain seq x y z
N MET A 1 -1.99 -37.08 4.25
CA MET A 1 -2.82 -36.02 4.86
C MET A 1 -2.33 -34.69 4.31
N SER A 2 -3.25 -33.82 3.90
CA SER A 2 -2.91 -32.47 3.46
C SER A 2 -2.32 -31.68 4.63
N LYS A 3 -1.32 -30.85 4.37
CA LYS A 3 -0.75 -29.94 5.37
C LYS A 3 -1.25 -28.54 5.10
N LYS A 4 -1.87 -27.92 6.11
CA LYS A 4 -2.37 -26.55 6.03
C LYS A 4 -1.43 -25.61 6.76
N LEU A 5 -1.04 -24.55 6.09
CA LEU A 5 -0.23 -23.47 6.63
C LEU A 5 -0.99 -22.16 6.49
N HIS A 6 -0.72 -21.22 7.40
CA HIS A 6 -1.36 -19.92 7.39
C HIS A 6 -0.30 -18.84 7.51
N GLY A 7 -0.37 -17.87 6.61
CA GLY A 7 0.53 -16.73 6.55
C GLY A 7 -0.25 -15.45 6.28
N ILE A 8 0.46 -14.45 5.76
CA ILE A 8 -0.09 -13.14 5.43
C ILE A 8 -0.48 -13.14 3.95
N GLY A 9 -1.76 -13.03 3.65
CA GLY A 9 -2.23 -12.76 2.28
C GLY A 9 -1.70 -11.44 1.76
N ALA A 10 -0.86 -11.47 0.73
CA ALA A 10 -0.15 -10.30 0.19
C ALA A 10 -0.74 -9.82 -1.15
N SER A 11 -1.29 -10.72 -1.95
CA SER A 11 -1.91 -10.43 -3.24
C SER A 11 -3.04 -11.41 -3.50
N ASN A 12 -4.21 -10.93 -3.90
CA ASN A 12 -5.44 -11.71 -3.96
C ASN A 12 -5.43 -12.81 -5.03
N GLY A 13 -6.30 -13.80 -4.85
CA GLY A 13 -6.59 -14.84 -5.82
C GLY A 13 -6.17 -16.24 -5.36
N ILE A 14 -6.55 -17.25 -6.14
CA ILE A 14 -6.33 -18.67 -5.84
C ILE A 14 -5.48 -19.28 -6.93
N ALA A 15 -4.38 -19.91 -6.53
CA ALA A 15 -3.51 -20.64 -7.44
C ALA A 15 -3.35 -22.10 -7.00
N ILE A 16 -3.36 -22.98 -7.99
CA ILE A 16 -3.15 -24.44 -7.84
C ILE A 16 -2.13 -24.80 -8.91
N ALA A 17 -0.95 -25.25 -8.49
CA ALA A 17 0.14 -25.61 -9.38
C ALA A 17 1.16 -26.51 -8.67
N LYS A 18 2.21 -26.92 -9.36
CA LYS A 18 3.33 -27.63 -8.74
C LYS A 18 4.25 -26.65 -8.02
N VAL A 19 4.84 -27.09 -6.92
CA VAL A 19 5.89 -26.34 -6.21
C VAL A 19 7.13 -26.25 -7.08
N PHE A 20 7.56 -25.03 -7.36
CA PHE A 20 8.93 -24.73 -7.77
C PHE A 20 9.67 -24.20 -6.54
N LYS A 21 10.36 -25.11 -5.85
CA LYS A 21 11.15 -24.74 -4.68
C LYS A 21 12.40 -23.99 -5.11
N LEU A 22 12.52 -22.74 -4.70
CA LEU A 22 13.68 -21.91 -4.92
C LEU A 22 14.75 -22.25 -3.88
N GLU A 23 15.58 -23.24 -4.20
CA GLU A 23 16.77 -23.54 -3.39
C GLU A 23 17.95 -22.77 -3.95
N GLU A 24 18.42 -21.78 -3.21
CA GLU A 24 19.63 -21.09 -3.60
C GLU A 24 20.85 -22.00 -3.41
N PRO A 25 21.71 -22.14 -4.43
CA PRO A 25 22.93 -22.92 -4.29
C PRO A 25 23.81 -22.26 -3.22
N LYS A 26 24.04 -23.00 -2.12
CA LYS A 26 24.93 -22.55 -1.05
C LYS A 26 26.35 -22.45 -1.58
N TYR A 27 27.03 -21.38 -1.20
CA TYR A 27 28.44 -21.17 -1.51
C TYR A 27 29.18 -20.82 -0.23
N GLU A 28 30.45 -21.24 -0.15
CA GLU A 28 31.33 -20.90 0.96
C GLU A 28 32.39 -19.93 0.49
N ILE A 29 32.51 -18.82 1.21
CA ILE A 29 33.55 -17.82 0.96
C ILE A 29 34.78 -18.21 1.78
N SER A 30 35.70 -18.92 1.15
CA SER A 30 36.97 -19.28 1.79
C SER A 30 37.88 -18.05 1.91
N ASN A 31 38.52 -17.87 3.06
CA ASN A 31 39.53 -16.83 3.26
C ASN A 31 40.92 -17.33 2.85
N ASN A 32 41.08 -17.61 1.56
CA ASN A 32 42.35 -18.12 1.02
C ASN A 32 43.26 -16.98 0.59
N THR A 33 44.56 -17.13 0.92
CA THR A 33 45.61 -16.26 0.40
C THR A 33 45.93 -16.63 -1.06
N VAL A 34 45.90 -15.65 -1.94
CA VAL A 34 46.19 -15.80 -3.37
C VAL A 34 47.61 -15.38 -3.71
N SER A 35 48.25 -16.12 -4.62
CA SER A 35 49.58 -15.84 -5.13
C SER A 35 49.58 -14.77 -6.24
N ASP A 36 48.46 -14.63 -6.97
CA ASP A 36 48.30 -13.73 -8.12
C ASP A 36 47.10 -12.79 -7.93
N SER A 37 47.36 -11.64 -7.29
CA SER A 37 46.36 -10.59 -7.10
C SER A 37 45.85 -9.99 -8.42
N ALA A 38 46.64 -10.03 -9.50
CA ALA A 38 46.23 -9.48 -10.80
C ALA A 38 45.16 -10.36 -11.47
N LYS A 39 45.28 -11.68 -11.34
CA LYS A 39 44.26 -12.63 -11.80
C LYS A 39 42.95 -12.47 -11.05
N GLU A 40 42.98 -12.32 -9.73
CA GLU A 40 41.77 -12.10 -8.92
C GLU A 40 41.04 -10.79 -9.26
N ILE A 41 41.79 -9.71 -9.53
CA ILE A 41 41.20 -8.44 -9.99
C ILE A 41 40.48 -8.63 -11.33
N LYS A 42 41.06 -9.39 -12.27
CA LYS A 42 40.40 -9.71 -13.55
C LYS A 42 39.13 -10.54 -13.37
N ILE A 43 39.12 -11.48 -12.42
CA ILE A 43 37.92 -12.27 -12.08
C ILE A 43 36.82 -11.35 -11.55
N LEU A 44 37.16 -10.43 -10.64
CA LEU A 44 36.23 -9.44 -10.11
C LEU A 44 35.65 -8.56 -11.23
N GLU A 45 36.49 -7.99 -12.09
CA GLU A 45 36.06 -7.13 -13.20
C GLU A 45 35.17 -7.88 -14.21
N ALA A 46 35.50 -9.13 -14.53
CA ALA A 46 34.66 -9.96 -15.40
C ALA A 46 33.31 -10.31 -14.76
N ALA A 47 33.29 -10.57 -13.44
CA ALA A 47 32.06 -10.82 -12.70
C ALA A 47 31.17 -9.58 -12.65
N MET A 48 31.76 -8.39 -12.47
CA MET A 48 31.05 -7.11 -12.53
C MET A 48 30.42 -6.84 -13.91
N GLN A 49 31.16 -7.10 -15.00
CA GLN A 49 30.61 -6.94 -16.35
C GLN A 49 29.40 -7.85 -16.60
N LYS A 50 29.47 -9.11 -16.15
CA LYS A 50 28.34 -10.05 -16.23
C LYS A 50 27.16 -9.56 -15.39
N ALA A 51 27.41 -9.16 -14.14
CA ALA A 51 26.38 -8.64 -13.25
C ALA A 51 25.69 -7.38 -13.82
N ASN A 52 26.47 -6.44 -14.38
CA ASN A 52 25.93 -5.23 -15.01
C ASN A 52 25.03 -5.56 -16.21
N THR A 53 25.48 -6.49 -17.07
CA THR A 53 24.69 -6.93 -18.23
C THR A 53 23.34 -7.54 -17.79
N ASP A 54 23.32 -8.30 -16.71
CA ASP A 54 22.08 -8.90 -16.22
C ASP A 54 21.18 -7.90 -15.49
N ILE A 55 21.73 -6.93 -14.76
CA ILE A 55 20.95 -5.82 -14.19
C ILE A 55 20.32 -4.98 -15.31
N GLU A 56 21.03 -4.70 -16.40
CA GLU A 56 20.47 -3.98 -17.56
C GLU A 56 19.32 -4.74 -18.23
N LYS A 57 19.45 -6.07 -18.37
CA LYS A 57 18.34 -6.90 -18.84
C LYS A 57 17.15 -6.84 -17.88
N LEU A 58 17.38 -6.90 -16.57
CA LEU A 58 16.32 -6.85 -15.57
C LEU A 58 15.62 -5.49 -15.55
N GLN A 59 16.37 -4.40 -15.66
CA GLN A 59 15.84 -3.06 -15.79
C GLN A 59 14.91 -2.97 -17.00
N LYS A 60 15.33 -3.50 -18.16
CA LYS A 60 14.49 -3.51 -19.37
C LYS A 60 13.22 -4.34 -19.19
N ILE A 61 13.32 -5.54 -18.62
CA ILE A 61 12.16 -6.39 -18.34
C ILE A 61 11.19 -5.70 -17.38
N ALA A 62 11.72 -5.06 -16.33
CA ALA A 62 10.91 -4.32 -15.36
C ALA A 62 10.27 -3.08 -15.99
N LEU A 63 10.98 -2.36 -16.85
CA LEU A 63 10.44 -1.20 -17.56
C LEU A 63 9.25 -1.59 -18.45
N ASP A 64 9.41 -2.68 -19.22
CA ASP A 64 8.38 -3.17 -20.15
C ASP A 64 7.16 -3.75 -19.42
N LYS A 65 7.36 -4.45 -18.30
CA LYS A 65 6.28 -5.16 -17.58
C LYS A 65 5.65 -4.39 -16.42
N LEU A 66 6.45 -3.59 -15.70
CA LEU A 66 6.10 -3.02 -14.40
C LEU A 66 6.13 -1.48 -14.40
N GLY A 67 6.66 -0.86 -15.45
CA GLY A 67 6.76 0.59 -15.62
C GLY A 67 8.03 1.21 -15.02
N ALA A 68 8.23 2.50 -15.34
CA ALA A 68 9.47 3.22 -15.06
C ALA A 68 9.84 3.32 -13.58
N GLU A 69 8.86 3.53 -12.69
CA GLU A 69 9.11 3.65 -11.25
C GLU A 69 9.65 2.36 -10.64
N LYS A 70 9.11 1.20 -11.05
CA LYS A 70 9.59 -0.10 -10.56
C LYS A 70 10.93 -0.48 -11.18
N ALA A 71 11.21 0.00 -12.39
CA ALA A 71 12.51 -0.16 -13.03
C ALA A 71 13.62 0.66 -12.34
N ALA A 72 13.29 1.76 -11.63
CA ALA A 72 14.26 2.60 -10.92
C ALA A 72 15.03 1.85 -9.81
N ILE A 73 14.46 0.76 -9.27
CA ILE A 73 15.17 -0.10 -8.29
C ILE A 73 16.45 -0.67 -8.92
N PHE A 74 16.39 -1.06 -10.20
CA PHE A 74 17.56 -1.60 -10.91
C PHE A 74 18.59 -0.53 -11.29
N GLU A 75 18.18 0.74 -11.34
CA GLU A 75 19.10 1.86 -11.48
C GLU A 75 19.95 2.01 -10.22
N ALA A 76 19.32 1.96 -9.04
CA ALA A 76 20.04 1.94 -7.76
C ALA A 76 20.97 0.71 -7.64
N HIS A 77 20.52 -0.47 -8.09
CA HIS A 77 21.38 -1.67 -8.12
C HIS A 77 22.62 -1.47 -9.01
N LYS A 78 22.46 -0.79 -10.15
CA LYS A 78 23.55 -0.47 -11.05
C LYS A 78 24.52 0.56 -10.44
N GLU A 79 24.01 1.58 -9.76
CA GLU A 79 24.83 2.55 -9.02
C GLU A 79 25.66 1.86 -7.94
N ILE A 80 25.07 0.97 -7.15
CA ILE A 80 25.77 0.19 -6.12
C ILE A 80 26.85 -0.70 -6.74
N LEU A 81 26.53 -1.40 -7.84
CA LEU A 81 27.49 -2.28 -8.52
C LEU A 81 28.71 -1.51 -9.07
N LEU A 82 28.49 -0.28 -9.52
CA LEU A 82 29.49 0.55 -10.18
C LEU A 82 30.15 1.56 -9.23
N ASP A 83 29.85 1.53 -7.93
CA ASP A 83 30.40 2.45 -6.95
C ASP A 83 31.94 2.32 -6.86
N PRO A 84 32.71 3.36 -7.26
CA PRO A 84 34.16 3.33 -7.21
C PRO A 84 34.71 3.05 -5.81
N ALA A 85 34.04 3.51 -4.75
CA ALA A 85 34.50 3.30 -3.38
C ALA A 85 34.51 1.81 -3.00
N MET A 86 33.43 1.09 -3.34
CA MET A 86 33.31 -0.35 -3.08
C MET A 86 34.32 -1.14 -3.91
N ILE A 87 34.50 -0.76 -5.19
CA ILE A 87 35.41 -1.43 -6.12
C ILE A 87 36.86 -1.24 -5.71
N ASP A 88 37.26 -0.01 -5.41
CA ASP A 88 38.64 0.32 -5.07
C ASP A 88 39.04 -0.27 -3.73
N GLU A 89 38.13 -0.26 -2.73
CA GLU A 89 38.38 -0.94 -1.46
C GLU A 89 38.53 -2.46 -1.65
N ALA A 90 37.68 -3.09 -2.46
CA ALA A 90 37.81 -4.52 -2.76
C ALA A 90 39.14 -4.83 -3.48
N LYS A 91 39.52 -4.03 -4.47
CA LYS A 91 40.81 -4.15 -5.17
C LYS A 91 41.99 -3.97 -4.22
N ASN A 92 41.89 -3.06 -3.26
CA ASN A 92 42.93 -2.84 -2.25
C ASN A 92 43.07 -4.03 -1.29
N ILE A 93 41.98 -4.66 -0.87
CA ILE A 93 42.04 -5.89 -0.05
C ILE A 93 42.72 -7.03 -0.83
N VAL A 94 42.40 -7.20 -2.12
CA VAL A 94 43.04 -8.22 -2.98
C VAL A 94 44.55 -7.95 -3.16
N LYS A 95 44.96 -6.68 -3.31
CA LYS A 95 46.38 -6.31 -3.50
C LYS A 95 47.19 -6.37 -2.21
N SER A 96 46.71 -5.72 -1.15
CA SER A 96 47.48 -5.52 0.09
C SER A 96 47.46 -6.75 0.99
N ASN A 97 46.30 -7.40 1.11
CA ASN A 97 46.11 -8.52 2.05
C ASN A 97 46.19 -9.89 1.35
N LYS A 98 46.31 -9.89 0.00
CA LYS A 98 46.36 -11.10 -0.83
C LYS A 98 45.17 -12.02 -0.61
N ASN A 99 43.97 -11.49 -0.37
CA ASN A 99 42.74 -12.30 -0.31
C ASN A 99 42.15 -12.50 -1.70
N ASN A 100 41.37 -13.57 -1.89
CA ASN A 100 40.63 -13.80 -3.12
C ASN A 100 39.50 -12.76 -3.32
N ALA A 101 39.03 -12.63 -4.56
CA ALA A 101 38.03 -11.63 -4.95
C ALA A 101 36.69 -11.80 -4.22
N ALA A 102 36.23 -13.04 -3.97
CA ALA A 102 34.97 -13.30 -3.29
C ALA A 102 35.01 -12.85 -1.82
N TYR A 103 36.12 -13.11 -1.12
CA TYR A 103 36.31 -12.65 0.25
C TYR A 103 36.45 -11.13 0.33
N ALA A 104 37.19 -10.52 -0.59
CA ALA A 104 37.38 -9.08 -0.63
C ALA A 104 36.05 -8.33 -0.82
N ILE A 105 35.25 -8.73 -1.82
CA ILE A 105 33.97 -8.06 -2.09
C ILE A 105 32.97 -8.29 -0.97
N HIS A 106 32.91 -9.50 -0.41
CA HIS A 106 32.04 -9.81 0.72
C HIS A 106 32.39 -8.97 1.95
N THR A 107 33.68 -8.81 2.24
CA THR A 107 34.15 -8.02 3.39
C THR A 107 33.74 -6.56 3.25
N VAL A 108 33.92 -5.97 2.07
CA VAL A 108 33.52 -4.58 1.80
C VAL A 108 32.00 -4.44 1.88
N ALA A 109 31.26 -5.29 1.16
CA ALA A 109 29.80 -5.27 1.17
C ALA A 109 29.22 -5.44 2.58
N GLN A 110 29.79 -6.32 3.40
CA GLN A 110 29.30 -6.55 4.76
C GLN A 110 29.47 -5.33 5.66
N LYS A 111 30.50 -4.50 5.45
CA LYS A 111 30.63 -3.21 6.14
C LYS A 111 29.48 -2.28 5.77
N PHE A 112 29.19 -2.13 4.47
CA PHE A 112 28.09 -1.30 3.98
C PHE A 112 26.72 -1.82 4.44
N ILE A 113 26.47 -3.13 4.34
CA ILE A 113 25.24 -3.77 4.81
C ILE A 113 25.05 -3.53 6.31
N THR A 114 26.10 -3.73 7.10
CA THR A 114 26.05 -3.52 8.57
C THR A 114 25.79 -2.05 8.89
N MET A 115 26.50 -1.15 8.22
CA MET A 115 26.33 0.29 8.36
C MET A 115 24.89 0.70 8.06
N PHE A 116 24.35 0.32 6.89
CA PHE A 116 22.99 0.66 6.48
C PHE A 116 21.91 -0.03 7.34
N ALA A 117 22.10 -1.29 7.73
CA ALA A 117 21.14 -2.00 8.58
C ALA A 117 21.10 -1.45 10.02
N SER A 118 22.21 -0.86 10.50
CA SER A 118 22.30 -0.22 11.82
C SER A 118 21.68 1.18 11.86
N MET A 119 21.34 1.76 10.71
CA MET A 119 20.65 3.04 10.64
C MET A 119 19.17 2.87 10.95
N ASP A 120 18.58 3.78 11.73
CA ASP A 120 17.15 3.73 12.12
C ASP A 120 16.17 4.17 11.02
N ASP A 121 16.68 4.48 9.83
CA ASP A 121 15.87 4.87 8.68
C ASP A 121 15.44 3.63 7.85
N PRO A 122 14.14 3.42 7.61
CA PRO A 122 13.65 2.36 6.73
C PRO A 122 14.27 2.38 5.33
N TYR A 123 14.55 3.56 4.76
CA TYR A 123 15.18 3.69 3.44
C TYR A 123 16.59 3.07 3.43
N PHE A 124 17.39 3.34 4.47
CA PHE A 124 18.73 2.74 4.58
C PHE A 124 18.65 1.23 4.87
N LYS A 125 17.66 0.78 5.65
CA LYS A 125 17.43 -0.66 5.86
C LYS A 125 17.04 -1.37 4.56
N GLU A 126 16.24 -0.75 3.70
CA GLU A 126 15.95 -1.26 2.35
C GLU A 126 17.21 -1.27 1.48
N ARG A 127 18.01 -0.21 1.49
CA ARG A 127 19.29 -0.15 0.77
C ARG A 127 20.26 -1.25 1.19
N ALA A 128 20.26 -1.65 2.47
CA ALA A 128 21.05 -2.79 2.94
C ALA A 128 20.66 -4.09 2.23
N SER A 129 19.37 -4.28 1.93
CA SER A 129 18.88 -5.44 1.18
C SER A 129 19.27 -5.39 -0.29
N ASP A 130 19.29 -4.20 -0.91
CA ASP A 130 19.74 -4.00 -2.29
C ASP A 130 21.24 -4.28 -2.45
N VAL A 131 22.07 -3.74 -1.54
CA VAL A 131 23.51 -4.03 -1.51
C VAL A 131 23.75 -5.53 -1.37
N LYS A 132 22.94 -6.21 -0.55
CA LYS A 132 23.03 -7.66 -0.38
C LYS A 132 22.68 -8.42 -1.67
N ASP A 133 21.60 -8.05 -2.38
CA ASP A 133 21.18 -8.69 -3.65
C ASP A 133 22.27 -8.55 -4.72
N VAL A 134 22.79 -7.33 -4.91
CA VAL A 134 23.87 -7.05 -5.88
C VAL A 134 25.15 -7.80 -5.53
N THR A 135 25.53 -7.82 -4.24
CA THR A 135 26.75 -8.49 -3.78
C THR A 135 26.65 -10.01 -3.93
N ASP A 136 25.52 -10.60 -3.54
CA ASP A 136 25.30 -12.04 -3.63
C ASP A 136 25.41 -12.54 -5.09
N ARG A 137 24.81 -11.79 -6.02
CA ARG A 137 24.95 -12.02 -7.46
C ARG A 137 26.39 -11.94 -7.93
N LEU A 138 27.14 -10.94 -7.49
CA LEU A 138 28.54 -10.76 -7.86
C LEU A 138 29.41 -11.91 -7.35
N ILE A 139 29.20 -12.35 -6.11
CA ILE A 139 29.90 -13.50 -5.52
C ILE A 139 29.58 -14.79 -6.28
N LYS A 140 28.32 -15.01 -6.67
CA LYS A 140 27.92 -16.18 -7.48
C LYS A 140 28.71 -16.22 -8.81
N TYR A 141 28.90 -15.10 -9.51
CA TYR A 141 29.75 -15.07 -10.70
C TYR A 141 31.23 -15.31 -10.41
N ILE A 142 31.78 -14.76 -9.33
CA ILE A 142 33.18 -14.96 -8.95
C ILE A 142 33.46 -16.44 -8.65
N LEU A 143 32.54 -17.10 -7.93
CA LEU A 143 32.64 -18.50 -7.54
C LEU A 143 32.16 -19.48 -8.63
N ASN A 144 31.73 -18.97 -9.80
CA ASN A 144 31.08 -19.75 -10.87
C ASN A 144 29.89 -20.59 -10.39
N VAL A 145 29.15 -20.08 -9.40
CA VAL A 145 27.90 -20.67 -8.94
C VAL A 145 26.78 -20.26 -9.91
N PRO A 146 25.93 -21.20 -10.36
CA PRO A 146 24.83 -20.87 -11.25
C PRO A 146 23.89 -19.83 -10.61
N VAL A 147 23.64 -18.74 -11.32
CA VAL A 147 22.58 -17.79 -10.97
C VAL A 147 21.28 -18.36 -11.54
N LEU A 148 20.29 -18.61 -10.68
CA LEU A 148 19.00 -19.12 -11.13
C LEU A 148 18.25 -18.04 -11.90
N ASP A 149 17.88 -18.34 -13.15
CA ASP A 149 17.06 -17.45 -13.97
C ASP A 149 15.60 -17.91 -13.95
N LEU A 150 14.75 -17.19 -13.22
CA LEU A 150 13.33 -17.50 -13.10
C LEU A 150 12.57 -17.29 -14.42
N ALA A 151 13.15 -16.57 -15.39
CA ALA A 151 12.55 -16.41 -16.71
C ALA A 151 12.54 -17.72 -17.52
N THR A 152 13.37 -18.71 -17.17
CA THR A 152 13.45 -20.01 -17.84
C THR A 152 12.33 -20.98 -17.45
N ILE A 153 11.52 -20.65 -16.44
CA ILE A 153 10.38 -21.47 -16.01
C ILE A 153 9.38 -21.57 -17.17
N SER A 154 9.15 -22.80 -17.64
CA SER A 154 8.32 -23.10 -18.81
C SER A 154 7.07 -23.94 -18.51
N GLU A 155 6.82 -24.28 -17.25
CA GLU A 155 5.62 -24.98 -16.79
C GLU A 155 4.87 -24.16 -15.73
N GLU A 156 3.59 -24.46 -15.51
CA GLU A 156 2.80 -23.75 -14.51
C GLU A 156 3.21 -24.15 -13.08
N VAL A 157 3.74 -23.18 -12.32
CA VAL A 157 4.30 -23.42 -10.97
C VAL A 157 3.88 -22.37 -9.96
N ILE A 158 3.96 -22.74 -8.69
CA ILE A 158 3.94 -21.82 -7.55
C ILE A 158 5.33 -21.83 -6.93
N ILE A 159 5.95 -20.67 -6.80
CA ILE A 159 7.30 -20.55 -6.25
C ILE A 159 7.24 -20.64 -4.72
N VAL A 160 8.11 -21.45 -4.13
CA VAL A 160 8.30 -21.51 -2.68
C VAL A 160 9.74 -21.12 -2.36
N ALA A 161 9.92 -20.04 -1.58
CA ALA A 161 11.24 -19.48 -1.26
C ALA A 161 11.33 -19.01 0.20
N GLU A 162 12.53 -18.80 0.73
CA GLU A 162 12.68 -18.16 2.05
C GLU A 162 12.20 -16.71 1.97
N ASP A 163 12.64 -16.02 0.93
CA ASP A 163 12.26 -14.67 0.54
C ASP A 163 12.42 -14.54 -0.99
N LEU A 164 11.85 -13.51 -1.60
CA LEU A 164 12.10 -13.18 -3.01
C LEU A 164 12.69 -11.78 -3.13
N THR A 165 13.85 -11.70 -3.78
CA THR A 165 14.50 -10.41 -4.04
C THR A 165 13.73 -9.61 -5.11
N PRO A 166 13.92 -8.27 -5.18
CA PRO A 166 13.39 -7.46 -6.27
C PRO A 166 13.80 -8.01 -7.65
N SER A 167 15.04 -8.45 -7.78
CA SER A 167 15.56 -9.11 -8.98
C SER A 167 14.78 -10.35 -9.37
N GLN A 168 14.44 -11.21 -8.40
CA GLN A 168 13.70 -12.45 -8.63
C GLN A 168 12.23 -12.17 -8.97
N THR A 169 11.60 -11.25 -8.25
CA THR A 169 10.18 -10.89 -8.49
C THR A 169 9.96 -10.23 -9.85
N ALA A 170 10.91 -9.43 -10.35
CA ALA A 170 10.80 -8.82 -11.69
C ALA A 170 10.92 -9.84 -12.84
N GLN A 171 11.62 -10.95 -12.62
CA GLN A 171 11.76 -12.02 -13.63
C GLN A 171 10.51 -12.88 -13.77
N LEU A 172 9.60 -12.82 -12.81
CA LEU A 172 8.42 -13.67 -12.81
C LEU A 172 7.61 -13.47 -14.09
N ASN A 173 7.18 -14.60 -14.65
CA ASN A 173 6.33 -14.63 -15.82
C ASN A 173 4.93 -15.08 -15.40
N PRO A 174 3.92 -14.19 -15.33
CA PRO A 174 2.55 -14.55 -14.93
C PRO A 174 1.92 -15.68 -15.75
N LYS A 175 2.44 -15.92 -16.97
CA LYS A 175 2.01 -17.05 -17.79
C LYS A 175 2.30 -18.40 -17.13
N PHE A 176 3.46 -18.53 -16.48
CA PHE A 176 3.95 -19.78 -15.90
C PHE A 176 3.93 -19.76 -14.37
N VAL A 177 4.36 -18.66 -13.76
CA VAL A 177 4.32 -18.47 -12.32
C VAL A 177 2.90 -18.05 -11.91
N LYS A 178 2.15 -19.00 -11.36
CA LYS A 178 0.75 -18.78 -10.94
C LYS A 178 0.62 -18.21 -9.55
N GLY A 179 1.70 -18.19 -8.78
CA GLY A 179 1.67 -17.82 -7.37
C GLY A 179 3.05 -17.89 -6.74
N PHE A 180 3.21 -17.30 -5.56
CA PHE A 180 4.37 -17.58 -4.72
C PHE A 180 4.09 -17.51 -3.23
N SER A 181 4.88 -18.27 -2.47
CA SER A 181 4.81 -18.31 -1.02
C SER A 181 6.19 -18.20 -0.39
N CYS A 182 6.32 -17.36 0.65
CA CYS A 182 7.60 -17.09 1.30
C CYS A 182 7.57 -17.35 2.81
N ASP A 183 8.69 -17.81 3.36
CA ASP A 183 8.88 -17.93 4.81
C ASP A 183 8.87 -16.54 5.48
N ARG A 184 9.48 -15.56 4.82
CA ARG A 184 9.65 -14.19 5.29
C ARG A 184 8.80 -13.23 4.43
N GLY A 185 8.84 -11.96 4.80
CA GLY A 185 8.07 -10.90 4.15
C GLY A 185 6.75 -10.58 4.86
N GLY A 186 6.27 -9.36 4.63
CA GLY A 186 5.01 -8.85 5.17
C GLY A 186 4.21 -8.14 4.07
N ARG A 187 3.01 -7.68 4.40
CA ARG A 187 2.07 -7.07 3.42
C ARG A 187 2.63 -5.85 2.68
N THR A 188 3.65 -5.20 3.24
CA THR A 188 4.34 -4.02 2.70
C THR A 188 5.68 -4.32 2.04
N SER A 189 6.16 -5.58 2.01
CA SER A 189 7.46 -5.89 1.42
C SER A 189 7.47 -5.65 -0.10
N HIS A 190 8.66 -5.45 -0.69
CA HIS A 190 8.81 -5.36 -2.15
C HIS A 190 8.17 -6.54 -2.88
N ALA A 191 8.33 -7.76 -2.35
CA ALA A 191 7.67 -8.94 -2.90
C ALA A 191 6.14 -8.80 -2.89
N ALA A 192 5.53 -8.32 -1.79
CA ALA A 192 4.08 -8.08 -1.71
C ALA A 192 3.59 -6.98 -2.66
N ILE A 193 4.40 -5.94 -2.88
CA ILE A 193 4.08 -4.85 -3.82
C ILE A 193 4.13 -5.40 -5.25
N MET A 194 5.19 -6.11 -5.61
CA MET A 194 5.36 -6.70 -6.95
C MET A 194 4.27 -7.75 -7.26
N ALA A 195 3.90 -8.58 -6.28
CA ALA A 195 2.82 -9.56 -6.43
C ALA A 195 1.49 -8.92 -6.85
N ARG A 196 1.15 -7.79 -6.23
CA ARG A 196 -0.08 -7.04 -6.52
C ARG A 196 -0.01 -6.40 -7.90
N SER A 197 1.13 -5.84 -8.28
CA SER A 197 1.33 -5.26 -9.62
C SER A 197 1.28 -6.30 -10.73
N LEU A 198 1.74 -7.53 -10.46
CA LEU A 198 1.69 -8.65 -11.40
C LEU A 198 0.36 -9.41 -11.37
N GLU A 199 -0.55 -9.06 -10.45
CA GLU A 199 -1.82 -9.75 -10.20
C GLU A 199 -1.65 -11.27 -9.95
N ILE A 200 -0.53 -11.65 -9.33
CA ILE A 200 -0.22 -13.02 -8.97
C ILE A 200 -0.56 -13.24 -7.48
N PRO A 201 -1.32 -14.28 -7.11
CA PRO A 201 -1.58 -14.65 -5.72
C PRO A 201 -0.30 -14.85 -4.91
N ALA A 202 -0.23 -14.27 -3.71
CA ALA A 202 0.95 -14.39 -2.86
C ALA A 202 0.61 -14.52 -1.36
N VAL A 203 1.31 -15.42 -0.67
CA VAL A 203 1.23 -15.62 0.79
C VAL A 203 2.62 -15.54 1.42
N LEU A 204 2.82 -14.60 2.33
CA LEU A 204 4.14 -14.34 2.93
C LEU A 204 4.16 -14.66 4.42
N GLY A 205 5.34 -14.70 5.02
CA GLY A 205 5.46 -14.84 6.48
C GLY A 205 5.06 -16.22 7.03
N LEU A 206 5.17 -17.27 6.21
CA LEU A 206 4.82 -18.65 6.58
C LEU A 206 5.84 -19.32 7.52
N LYS A 207 6.98 -18.67 7.76
CA LYS A 207 8.10 -19.07 8.64
C LYS A 207 8.90 -20.30 8.19
N ASP A 208 8.26 -21.38 7.76
CA ASP A 208 8.94 -22.64 7.45
C ASP A 208 8.37 -23.45 6.26
N ILE A 209 7.62 -22.81 5.35
CA ILE A 209 7.12 -23.45 4.15
C ILE A 209 8.24 -24.06 3.30
N THR A 210 9.43 -23.45 3.23
CA THR A 210 10.57 -24.02 2.48
C THR A 210 11.05 -25.36 3.05
N LYS A 211 10.86 -25.61 4.35
CA LYS A 211 11.23 -26.87 4.99
C LYS A 211 10.14 -27.92 4.83
N GLN A 212 8.90 -27.49 4.68
CA GLN A 212 7.74 -28.37 4.60
C GLN A 212 7.40 -28.79 3.17
N ALA A 213 7.66 -27.91 2.19
CA ALA A 213 7.30 -28.13 0.80
C ALA A 213 8.40 -28.84 0.01
N ASN A 214 8.01 -29.83 -0.80
CA ASN A 214 8.90 -30.55 -1.71
C ASN A 214 8.78 -30.04 -3.15
N HIS A 215 9.88 -30.05 -3.88
CA HIS A 215 9.87 -29.69 -5.30
C HIS A 215 8.93 -30.63 -6.10
N HIS A 216 8.17 -30.07 -7.05
CA HIS A 216 7.15 -30.74 -7.87
C HIS A 216 5.89 -31.27 -7.17
N GLU A 217 5.74 -31.12 -5.86
CA GLU A 217 4.49 -31.51 -5.20
C GLU A 217 3.35 -30.51 -5.52
N ILE A 218 2.10 -30.92 -5.39
CA ILE A 218 0.97 -30.02 -5.63
C ILE A 218 0.80 -29.10 -4.41
N ILE A 219 0.72 -27.81 -4.67
CA ILE A 219 0.44 -26.77 -3.69
C ILE A 219 -0.76 -25.95 -4.14
N MET A 220 -1.57 -25.53 -3.18
CA MET A 220 -2.62 -24.56 -3.39
C MET A 220 -2.38 -23.37 -2.47
N ILE A 221 -2.55 -22.16 -3.00
CA ILE A 221 -2.43 -20.93 -2.22
C ILE A 221 -3.67 -20.06 -2.43
N ASN A 222 -4.15 -19.47 -1.36
CA ASN A 222 -5.18 -18.43 -1.37
C ASN A 222 -4.55 -17.14 -0.85
N GLY A 223 -4.20 -16.26 -1.79
CA GLY A 223 -3.53 -15.01 -1.47
C GLY A 223 -4.44 -13.96 -0.82
N THR A 224 -5.76 -14.21 -0.80
CA THR A 224 -6.74 -13.39 -0.07
C THR A 224 -6.81 -13.80 1.41
N THR A 225 -6.95 -15.10 1.70
CA THR A 225 -7.08 -15.59 3.10
C THR A 225 -5.74 -15.84 3.77
N GLY A 226 -4.64 -15.96 3.01
CA GLY A 226 -3.34 -16.37 3.54
C GLY A 226 -3.23 -17.88 3.80
N GLU A 227 -4.18 -18.70 3.35
CA GLU A 227 -4.12 -20.17 3.50
C GLU A 227 -3.26 -20.80 2.39
N VAL A 228 -2.43 -21.77 2.79
CA VAL A 228 -1.63 -22.60 1.90
C VAL A 228 -1.85 -24.07 2.22
N ILE A 229 -2.09 -24.89 1.20
CA ILE A 229 -2.29 -26.34 1.34
C ILE A 229 -1.24 -27.09 0.52
N LEU A 230 -0.40 -27.88 1.19
CA LEU A 230 0.56 -28.79 0.58
C LEU A 230 -0.03 -30.20 0.47
N ASN A 231 0.23 -30.87 -0.66
CA ASN A 231 -0.31 -32.20 -0.99
C ASN A 231 -1.83 -32.30 -0.74
N PRO A 232 -2.62 -31.43 -1.40
CA PRO A 232 -4.05 -31.38 -1.22
C PRO A 232 -4.72 -32.69 -1.65
N THR A 233 -5.78 -33.06 -0.96
CA THR A 233 -6.66 -34.15 -1.34
C THR A 233 -7.45 -33.79 -2.61
N SER A 234 -7.95 -34.79 -3.33
CA SER A 234 -8.79 -34.56 -4.50
C SER A 234 -10.06 -33.75 -4.19
N VAL A 235 -10.57 -33.85 -2.97
CA VAL A 235 -11.70 -33.06 -2.47
C VAL A 235 -11.30 -31.59 -2.35
N GLU A 236 -10.18 -31.28 -1.69
CA GLU A 236 -9.68 -29.92 -1.54
C GLU A 236 -9.36 -29.27 -2.89
N ILE A 237 -8.73 -30.00 -3.82
CA ILE A 237 -8.47 -29.54 -5.19
C ILE A 237 -9.79 -29.15 -5.88
N LYS A 238 -10.80 -30.01 -5.80
CA LYS A 238 -12.10 -29.75 -6.44
C LYS A 238 -12.78 -28.52 -5.85
N THR A 239 -12.76 -28.36 -4.53
CA THR A 239 -13.33 -27.21 -3.83
C THR A 239 -12.65 -25.92 -4.27
N TRP A 240 -11.32 -25.84 -4.19
CA TRP A 240 -10.59 -24.61 -4.54
C TRP A 240 -10.54 -24.32 -6.04
N THR A 241 -10.64 -25.36 -6.89
CA THR A 241 -10.82 -25.15 -8.33
C THR A 241 -12.15 -24.46 -8.61
N THR A 242 -13.22 -24.90 -7.94
CA THR A 242 -14.54 -24.25 -8.04
C THR A 242 -14.49 -22.80 -7.53
N GLU A 243 -13.79 -22.54 -6.42
CA GLU A 243 -13.59 -21.19 -5.90
C GLU A 243 -12.78 -20.31 -6.84
N LYS A 244 -11.71 -20.84 -7.45
CA LYS A 244 -10.91 -20.14 -8.47
C LYS A 244 -11.75 -19.77 -9.69
N GLU A 245 -12.57 -20.70 -10.19
CA GLU A 245 -13.48 -20.45 -11.31
C GLU A 245 -14.50 -19.37 -10.96
N LYS A 246 -15.11 -19.43 -9.77
CA LYS A 246 -16.00 -18.39 -9.26
C LYS A 246 -15.30 -17.04 -9.17
N PHE A 247 -14.06 -16.99 -8.67
CA PHE A 247 -13.28 -15.75 -8.60
C PHE A 247 -13.02 -15.16 -10.00
N LEU A 248 -12.58 -15.98 -10.96
CA LEU A 248 -12.34 -15.52 -12.34
C LEU A 248 -13.63 -15.08 -13.04
N GLN A 249 -14.74 -15.78 -12.80
CA GLN A 249 -16.05 -15.42 -13.31
C GLN A 249 -16.52 -14.09 -12.73
N LEU A 250 -16.37 -13.90 -11.41
CA LEU A 250 -16.67 -12.65 -10.73
C LEU A 250 -15.85 -11.50 -11.33
N GLN A 251 -14.54 -11.66 -11.52
CA GLN A 251 -13.70 -10.62 -12.13
C GLN A 251 -14.22 -10.19 -13.52
N LYS A 252 -14.65 -11.13 -14.35
CA LYS A 252 -15.25 -10.83 -15.65
C LYS A 252 -16.59 -10.08 -15.52
N GLU A 253 -17.42 -10.48 -14.56
CA GLU A 253 -18.70 -9.83 -14.28
C GLU A 253 -18.52 -8.40 -13.75
N LEU A 254 -17.48 -8.17 -12.93
CA LEU A 254 -17.16 -6.86 -12.38
C LEU A 254 -16.87 -5.83 -13.46
N LEU A 255 -16.23 -6.21 -14.57
CA LEU A 255 -15.97 -5.31 -15.70
C LEU A 255 -17.28 -4.75 -16.28
N ALA A 256 -18.38 -5.50 -16.25
CA ALA A 256 -19.68 -5.03 -16.70
C ALA A 256 -20.29 -3.94 -15.78
N PHE A 257 -19.70 -3.68 -14.61
CA PHE A 257 -20.11 -2.61 -13.69
C PHE A 257 -19.35 -1.30 -13.91
N LYS A 258 -18.33 -1.24 -14.78
CA LYS A 258 -17.50 -0.03 -14.98
C LYS A 258 -18.34 1.22 -15.25
N ASP A 259 -19.24 1.14 -16.22
CA ASP A 259 -20.05 2.28 -16.66
C ASP A 259 -21.46 2.32 -16.04
N LYS A 260 -21.79 1.36 -15.17
CA LYS A 260 -23.10 1.32 -14.50
C LYS A 260 -23.22 2.42 -13.44
N PRO A 261 -24.43 2.98 -13.22
CA PRO A 261 -24.66 3.86 -12.09
C PRO A 261 -24.61 3.07 -10.78
N THR A 262 -24.23 3.74 -9.69
CA THR A 262 -24.29 3.16 -8.34
C THR A 262 -25.71 3.35 -7.80
N VAL A 263 -26.54 2.32 -7.93
CA VAL A 263 -27.96 2.33 -7.52
C VAL A 263 -28.24 1.07 -6.74
N SER A 264 -28.87 1.18 -5.57
CA SER A 264 -29.29 0.02 -4.78
C SER A 264 -30.46 -0.73 -5.44
N LYS A 265 -30.74 -1.95 -4.98
CA LYS A 265 -31.86 -2.76 -5.48
C LYS A 265 -33.23 -2.09 -5.28
N ASP A 266 -33.40 -1.32 -4.22
CA ASP A 266 -34.59 -0.51 -3.94
C ASP A 266 -34.54 0.91 -4.55
N GLY A 267 -33.57 1.19 -5.43
CA GLY A 267 -33.53 2.41 -6.24
C GLY A 267 -32.89 3.62 -5.57
N TYR A 268 -32.18 3.46 -4.45
CA TYR A 268 -31.42 4.53 -3.81
C TYR A 268 -30.17 4.87 -4.62
N GLN A 269 -30.03 6.14 -5.04
CA GLN A 269 -29.00 6.59 -5.99
C GLN A 269 -27.98 7.58 -5.42
N LYS A 270 -28.03 7.87 -4.10
CA LYS A 270 -27.15 8.91 -3.51
C LYS A 270 -25.73 8.43 -3.23
N PHE A 271 -25.48 7.11 -3.25
CA PHE A 271 -24.15 6.57 -2.99
C PHE A 271 -23.17 6.91 -4.11
N VAL A 272 -22.03 7.50 -3.74
CA VAL A 272 -20.96 7.83 -4.67
C VAL A 272 -19.74 6.97 -4.37
N LEU A 273 -19.16 6.35 -5.41
CA LEU A 273 -17.94 5.55 -5.29
C LEU A 273 -16.76 6.30 -5.87
N GLU A 274 -15.71 6.43 -5.07
CA GLU A 274 -14.52 7.23 -5.34
C GLU A 274 -13.24 6.42 -5.11
N GLY A 275 -12.13 6.94 -5.63
CA GLY A 275 -10.81 6.35 -5.46
C GLY A 275 -9.95 7.06 -4.43
N ASN A 276 -9.17 6.30 -3.68
CA ASN A 276 -8.03 6.79 -2.92
C ASN A 276 -6.77 6.76 -3.80
N ILE A 277 -6.01 7.86 -3.83
CA ILE A 277 -4.75 7.94 -4.57
C ILE A 277 -3.60 8.44 -3.69
N GLY A 278 -2.37 8.05 -4.04
CA GLY A 278 -1.14 8.55 -3.44
C GLY A 278 -0.30 9.40 -4.40
N ALA A 279 -0.49 9.23 -5.71
CA ALA A 279 0.23 9.97 -6.73
C ALA A 279 -0.65 10.32 -7.94
N PRO A 280 -0.29 11.34 -8.74
CA PRO A 280 -1.08 11.72 -9.92
C PRO A 280 -1.32 10.60 -10.94
N LYS A 281 -0.39 9.66 -11.08
CA LYS A 281 -0.53 8.50 -11.99
C LYS A 281 -1.67 7.55 -11.60
N ASP A 282 -2.08 7.53 -10.34
CA ASP A 282 -3.13 6.62 -9.85
C ASP A 282 -4.52 7.02 -10.35
N VAL A 283 -4.68 8.26 -10.85
CA VAL A 283 -5.92 8.79 -11.43
C VAL A 283 -6.48 7.87 -12.51
N GLN A 284 -5.60 7.37 -13.40
CA GLN A 284 -6.03 6.52 -14.49
C GLN A 284 -6.66 5.21 -13.99
N GLY A 285 -6.08 4.60 -12.94
CA GLY A 285 -6.64 3.41 -12.31
C GLY A 285 -8.04 3.65 -11.74
N VAL A 286 -8.29 4.83 -11.14
CA VAL A 286 -9.62 5.21 -10.63
C VAL A 286 -10.62 5.36 -11.77
N LEU A 287 -10.25 6.02 -12.87
CA LEU A 287 -11.10 6.19 -14.04
C LEU A 287 -11.41 4.84 -14.72
N ASP A 288 -10.41 3.96 -14.81
CA ASP A 288 -10.56 2.65 -15.44
C ASP A 288 -11.49 1.72 -14.68
N ASN A 289 -11.64 1.94 -13.37
CA ASN A 289 -12.59 1.24 -12.51
C ASN A 289 -13.92 2.02 -12.32
N GLY A 290 -14.13 3.10 -13.07
CA GLY A 290 -15.37 3.87 -13.08
C GLY A 290 -15.62 4.69 -11.81
N GLY A 291 -14.56 5.11 -11.10
CA GLY A 291 -14.68 6.03 -9.97
C GLY A 291 -15.31 7.37 -10.36
N LYS A 292 -16.14 7.93 -9.48
CA LYS A 292 -16.88 9.19 -9.72
C LYS A 292 -16.14 10.43 -9.18
N GLY A 293 -15.04 10.22 -8.49
CA GLY A 293 -14.21 11.24 -7.86
C GLY A 293 -13.01 10.61 -7.17
N ILE A 294 -12.21 11.46 -6.54
CA ILE A 294 -11.17 11.07 -5.60
C ILE A 294 -11.62 11.55 -4.22
N GLY A 295 -11.94 10.63 -3.31
CA GLY A 295 -12.34 10.99 -1.94
C GLY A 295 -11.17 11.10 -0.97
N LEU A 296 -9.96 10.71 -1.42
CA LEU A 296 -8.71 10.95 -0.71
C LEU A 296 -7.52 10.97 -1.66
N PHE A 297 -6.91 12.15 -1.82
CA PHE A 297 -5.53 12.26 -2.28
C PHE A 297 -4.61 12.47 -1.07
N ARG A 298 -3.76 11.48 -0.81
CA ARG A 298 -2.71 11.53 0.22
C ARG A 298 -1.54 12.38 -0.27
N SER A 299 -1.38 13.57 0.30
CA SER A 299 -0.32 14.51 -0.12
C SER A 299 1.07 14.17 0.41
N GLU A 300 1.18 13.28 1.41
CA GLU A 300 2.48 12.97 2.06
C GLU A 300 3.55 12.47 1.11
N PHE A 301 3.19 11.74 0.06
CA PHE A 301 4.14 11.23 -0.93
C PHE A 301 4.92 12.36 -1.61
N LEU A 302 4.27 13.51 -1.83
CA LEU A 302 4.94 14.67 -2.39
C LEU A 302 6.05 15.20 -1.46
N TYR A 303 5.90 15.03 -0.15
CA TYR A 303 6.90 15.43 0.83
C TYR A 303 7.97 14.35 1.00
N MET A 304 7.58 13.08 1.01
CA MET A 304 8.49 11.96 1.22
C MET A 304 9.44 11.70 0.04
N TYR A 305 9.02 11.99 -1.18
CA TYR A 305 9.83 11.78 -2.39
C TYR A 305 10.78 12.93 -2.73
N ASN A 306 10.76 14.01 -1.94
CA ASN A 306 11.68 15.13 -2.08
C ASN A 306 12.75 15.09 -0.99
N ASP A 307 13.83 15.84 -1.18
CA ASP A 307 14.91 16.06 -0.21
C ASP A 307 14.77 17.42 0.52
N HIS A 308 13.64 18.10 0.31
CA HIS A 308 13.27 19.37 0.92
C HIS A 308 11.73 19.46 1.06
N PHE A 309 11.25 20.44 1.84
CA PHE A 309 9.81 20.74 1.85
C PHE A 309 9.39 21.25 0.47
N PRO A 310 8.44 20.58 -0.22
CA PRO A 310 8.06 20.93 -1.57
C PRO A 310 7.58 22.38 -1.66
N THR A 311 8.06 23.10 -2.65
CA THR A 311 7.69 24.48 -2.94
C THR A 311 6.22 24.61 -3.35
N GLU A 312 5.67 25.82 -3.27
CA GLU A 312 4.28 26.08 -3.69
C GLU A 312 4.03 25.65 -5.15
N ASP A 313 4.99 25.86 -6.05
CA ASP A 313 4.85 25.54 -7.47
C ASP A 313 4.93 24.02 -7.74
N GLU A 314 5.79 23.28 -7.04
CA GLU A 314 5.83 21.81 -7.13
C GLU A 314 4.52 21.18 -6.64
N GLN A 315 3.99 21.71 -5.53
CA GLN A 315 2.68 21.31 -5.01
C GLN A 315 1.56 21.67 -5.99
N TYR A 316 1.59 22.87 -6.57
CA TYR A 316 0.61 23.33 -7.54
C TYR A 316 0.57 22.43 -8.79
N GLU A 317 1.70 22.10 -9.40
CA GLU A 317 1.71 21.24 -10.59
C GLU A 317 1.22 19.82 -10.28
N ALA A 318 1.57 19.27 -9.11
CA ALA A 318 1.04 17.98 -8.68
C ALA A 318 -0.48 17.99 -8.50
N TYR A 319 -1.03 19.02 -7.85
CA TYR A 319 -2.48 19.15 -7.63
C TYR A 319 -3.24 19.44 -8.93
N LYS A 320 -2.70 20.32 -9.78
CA LYS A 320 -3.24 20.61 -11.11
C LYS A 320 -3.32 19.35 -11.97
N GLY A 321 -2.25 18.55 -12.03
CA GLY A 321 -2.23 17.31 -12.82
C GLY A 321 -3.34 16.33 -12.42
N VAL A 322 -3.63 16.23 -11.12
CA VAL A 322 -4.75 15.40 -10.62
C VAL A 322 -6.11 15.99 -10.99
N LEU A 323 -6.30 17.30 -10.80
CA LEU A 323 -7.58 17.97 -11.08
C LEU A 323 -7.93 17.92 -12.57
N GLU A 324 -6.97 18.19 -13.45
CA GLU A 324 -7.13 18.07 -14.91
C GLU A 324 -7.40 16.61 -15.31
N GLY A 325 -6.62 15.66 -14.75
CA GLY A 325 -6.77 14.23 -15.00
C GLY A 325 -8.15 13.68 -14.62
N MET A 326 -8.80 14.24 -13.60
CA MET A 326 -10.15 13.83 -13.17
C MET A 326 -11.29 14.40 -14.02
N GLN A 327 -10.99 15.28 -14.99
CA GLN A 327 -11.94 15.77 -16.00
C GLN A 327 -13.20 16.40 -15.36
N GLY A 328 -13.00 17.25 -14.34
CA GLY A 328 -14.09 17.96 -13.65
C GLY A 328 -14.82 17.19 -12.55
N ARG A 329 -14.44 15.93 -12.30
CA ARG A 329 -14.87 15.17 -11.11
C ARG A 329 -14.21 15.72 -9.83
N PRO A 330 -14.86 15.60 -8.66
CA PRO A 330 -14.32 16.12 -7.41
C PRO A 330 -13.04 15.40 -6.98
N VAL A 331 -12.14 16.16 -6.36
CA VAL A 331 -10.89 15.68 -5.77
C VAL A 331 -10.75 16.24 -4.36
N ILE A 332 -10.85 15.38 -3.37
CA ILE A 332 -10.62 15.71 -1.97
C ILE A 332 -9.13 15.50 -1.67
N ILE A 333 -8.43 16.60 -1.43
CA ILE A 333 -7.00 16.59 -1.12
C ILE A 333 -6.81 16.77 0.37
N ARG A 334 -6.13 15.80 0.98
CA ARG A 334 -5.79 15.85 2.40
C ARG A 334 -4.50 16.64 2.58
N THR A 335 -4.51 17.60 3.48
CA THR A 335 -3.28 18.33 3.86
C THR A 335 -2.29 17.39 4.53
N LEU A 336 -1.05 17.83 4.68
CA LEU A 336 0.07 17.01 5.13
C LEU A 336 -0.24 16.23 6.43
N ASP A 337 -0.25 14.90 6.35
CA ASP A 337 -0.35 13.95 7.49
C ASP A 337 0.93 13.14 7.62
N ILE A 338 1.99 13.82 8.05
CA ILE A 338 3.31 13.25 8.34
C ILE A 338 3.56 13.24 9.87
N GLY A 339 4.43 12.34 10.33
CA GLY A 339 4.62 12.00 11.74
C GLY A 339 4.00 10.64 12.07
N GLY A 340 4.23 10.13 13.29
CA GLY A 340 3.91 8.74 13.62
C GLY A 340 4.97 7.78 13.06
N ASP A 341 4.58 6.96 12.08
CA ASP A 341 5.43 6.00 11.37
C ASP A 341 6.18 6.60 10.17
N LYS A 342 5.73 7.74 9.64
CA LYS A 342 6.29 8.38 8.44
C LYS A 342 7.34 9.43 8.80
N LYS A 343 8.56 9.30 8.27
CA LYS A 343 9.68 10.23 8.47
C LYS A 343 9.99 11.02 7.19
N LEU A 344 10.68 12.16 7.35
CA LEU A 344 11.24 12.96 6.26
C LEU A 344 12.76 13.02 6.43
N SER A 345 13.52 12.77 5.37
CA SER A 345 15.00 12.76 5.41
C SER A 345 15.59 14.13 5.77
N TYR A 346 14.88 15.20 5.45
CA TYR A 346 15.29 16.60 5.60
C TYR A 346 14.64 17.32 6.79
N PHE A 347 13.74 16.65 7.53
CA PHE A 347 13.10 17.24 8.69
C PHE A 347 13.17 16.30 9.90
N LYS A 348 13.91 16.73 10.91
CA LYS A 348 14.04 15.99 12.16
C LYS A 348 12.86 16.29 13.09
N PHE A 349 11.98 15.31 13.24
CA PHE A 349 10.93 15.33 14.24
C PHE A 349 11.53 15.27 15.66
N PRO A 350 10.90 15.93 16.65
CA PRO A 350 11.20 15.67 18.06
C PRO A 350 11.00 14.19 18.38
N GLU A 351 11.85 13.63 19.25
CA GLU A 351 11.63 12.27 19.73
C GLU A 351 10.42 12.24 20.67
N GLU A 352 9.49 11.34 20.40
CA GLU A 352 8.28 11.14 21.19
C GLU A 352 8.16 9.67 21.59
N MET A 353 7.74 9.43 22.83
CA MET A 353 7.50 8.07 23.33
C MET A 353 6.38 7.37 22.54
N ASN A 354 5.37 8.12 22.10
CA ASN A 354 4.23 7.61 21.35
C ASN A 354 3.94 8.49 20.12
N PRO A 355 4.66 8.32 19.01
CA PRO A 355 4.53 9.17 17.81
C PRO A 355 3.10 9.23 17.25
N PHE A 356 2.34 8.14 17.32
CA PHE A 356 0.94 8.12 16.88
C PHE A 356 0.03 9.05 17.70
N LEU A 357 0.35 9.30 18.98
CA LEU A 357 -0.42 10.20 19.85
C LEU A 357 0.11 11.64 19.85
N GLY A 358 1.22 11.89 19.15
CA GLY A 358 2.04 13.08 19.32
C GLY A 358 1.95 14.12 18.21
N TYR A 359 3.09 14.71 17.89
CA TYR A 359 3.30 15.84 17.00
C TYR A 359 3.32 15.39 15.53
N ARG A 360 2.11 15.26 14.96
CA ARG A 360 1.88 14.86 13.57
C ARG A 360 0.79 15.70 12.90
N ALA A 361 0.74 15.62 11.57
CA ALA A 361 -0.37 16.09 10.77
C ALA A 361 -0.74 17.56 11.02
N ILE A 362 -2.02 17.87 11.31
CA ILE A 362 -2.45 19.25 11.54
C ILE A 362 -1.72 19.93 12.70
N ARG A 363 -1.24 19.18 13.70
CA ARG A 363 -0.51 19.73 14.86
C ARG A 363 0.86 20.26 14.42
N LEU A 364 1.56 19.51 13.56
CA LEU A 364 2.76 19.99 12.88
C LEU A 364 2.44 21.22 12.01
N CYS A 365 1.35 21.19 11.25
CA CYS A 365 0.98 22.27 10.33
C CYS A 365 0.61 23.59 11.07
N LEU A 366 -0.02 23.50 12.25
CA LEU A 366 -0.38 24.66 13.05
C LEU A 366 0.81 25.26 13.80
N ASP A 367 1.85 24.48 14.08
CA ASP A 367 3.11 24.97 14.62
C ASP A 367 4.03 25.53 13.52
N LYS A 368 4.19 24.78 12.41
CA LYS A 368 4.93 25.18 11.21
C LYS A 368 4.01 25.77 10.14
N THR A 369 3.49 26.94 10.45
CA THR A 369 2.52 27.62 9.58
C THR A 369 3.07 28.01 8.21
N ASP A 370 4.39 28.15 8.04
CA ASP A 370 5.06 28.39 6.77
C ASP A 370 4.88 27.21 5.78
N VAL A 371 5.12 25.98 6.25
CA VAL A 371 4.90 24.75 5.48
C VAL A 371 3.42 24.60 5.15
N PHE A 372 2.54 24.85 6.12
CA PHE A 372 1.10 24.73 5.94
C PHE A 372 0.54 25.75 4.94
N ARG A 373 0.93 27.03 5.07
CA ARG A 373 0.51 28.09 4.15
C ARG A 373 0.97 27.81 2.73
N THR A 374 2.20 27.31 2.54
CA THR A 374 2.73 26.90 1.23
C THR A 374 1.80 25.88 0.56
N GLN A 375 1.39 24.84 1.29
CA GLN A 375 0.44 23.84 0.77
C GLN A 375 -0.93 24.42 0.46
N LEU A 376 -1.49 25.23 1.37
CA LEU A 376 -2.81 25.84 1.20
C LEU A 376 -2.83 26.77 -0.03
N ARG A 377 -1.79 27.56 -0.24
CA ARG A 377 -1.66 28.43 -1.42
C ARG A 377 -1.64 27.62 -2.71
N ALA A 378 -0.87 26.54 -2.76
CA ALA A 378 -0.83 25.64 -3.90
C ALA A 378 -2.21 25.01 -4.21
N LEU A 379 -2.92 24.54 -3.19
CA LEU A 379 -4.28 23.99 -3.32
C LEU A 379 -5.28 25.03 -3.85
N LEU A 380 -5.25 26.25 -3.28
CA LEU A 380 -6.12 27.36 -3.67
C LEU A 380 -5.84 27.80 -5.11
N ARG A 381 -4.57 27.90 -5.51
CA ARG A 381 -4.20 28.18 -6.91
C ARG A 381 -4.65 27.07 -7.86
N ALA A 382 -4.48 25.80 -7.47
CA ALA A 382 -4.85 24.65 -8.30
C ALA A 382 -6.36 24.52 -8.50
N SER A 383 -7.17 25.05 -7.57
CA SER A 383 -8.63 24.97 -7.58
C SER A 383 -9.33 25.47 -8.86
N VAL A 384 -8.66 26.27 -9.69
CA VAL A 384 -9.23 26.75 -10.97
C VAL A 384 -9.29 25.66 -12.04
N HIS A 385 -8.57 24.55 -11.85
CA HIS A 385 -8.45 23.46 -12.82
C HIS A 385 -9.46 22.32 -12.62
N GLY A 386 -10.24 22.34 -11.53
CA GLY A 386 -11.22 21.30 -11.23
C GLY A 386 -11.94 21.52 -9.91
N LYS A 387 -12.82 20.58 -9.54
CA LYS A 387 -13.54 20.63 -8.26
C LYS A 387 -12.64 20.09 -7.16
N VAL A 388 -12.23 20.96 -6.22
CA VAL A 388 -11.34 20.60 -5.12
C VAL A 388 -12.04 20.73 -3.77
N GLY A 389 -11.84 19.74 -2.91
CA GLY A 389 -12.12 19.83 -1.48
C GLY A 389 -10.81 19.75 -0.69
N ILE A 390 -10.66 20.60 0.33
CA ILE A 390 -9.50 20.59 1.23
C ILE A 390 -9.91 19.89 2.52
N MET A 391 -9.14 18.89 2.93
CA MET A 391 -9.43 18.09 4.12
C MET A 391 -8.28 18.12 5.11
N PHE A 392 -8.58 18.48 6.37
CA PHE A 392 -7.58 18.47 7.45
C PHE A 392 -7.55 17.13 8.20
N PRO A 393 -6.39 16.47 8.34
CA PRO A 393 -6.19 15.27 9.14
C PRO A 393 -6.05 15.58 10.64
N MET A 394 -6.27 14.59 11.51
CA MET A 394 -5.95 14.57 12.94
C MET A 394 -6.54 15.71 13.77
N ILE A 395 -7.66 16.29 13.32
CA ILE A 395 -8.40 17.29 14.08
C ILE A 395 -9.03 16.61 15.30
N ALA A 396 -8.71 17.11 16.50
CA ALA A 396 -9.30 16.63 17.75
C ALA A 396 -10.29 17.64 18.34
N THR A 397 -10.09 18.94 18.10
CA THR A 397 -10.87 20.02 18.71
C THR A 397 -11.44 20.99 17.67
N VAL A 398 -12.57 21.62 18.03
CA VAL A 398 -13.23 22.62 17.16
C VAL A 398 -12.32 23.82 16.89
N ASP A 399 -11.49 24.19 17.86
CA ASP A 399 -10.57 25.32 17.73
C ASP A 399 -9.43 25.04 16.74
N GLU A 400 -8.89 23.82 16.70
CA GLU A 400 -7.94 23.40 15.66
C GLU A 400 -8.55 23.56 14.26
N PHE A 401 -9.78 23.05 14.06
CA PHE A 401 -10.47 23.16 12.77
C PHE A 401 -10.70 24.61 12.36
N LYS A 402 -11.22 25.44 13.29
CA LYS A 402 -11.47 26.86 13.02
C LYS A 402 -10.19 27.61 12.72
N THR A 403 -9.09 27.29 13.41
CA THR A 403 -7.78 27.91 13.17
C THR A 403 -7.25 27.53 11.79
N ALA A 404 -7.30 26.25 11.43
CA ALA A 404 -6.89 25.78 10.11
C ALA A 404 -7.72 26.43 8.98
N LYS A 405 -9.06 26.43 9.12
CA LYS A 405 -9.99 27.08 8.18
C LYS A 405 -9.71 28.58 8.06
N LYS A 406 -9.42 29.26 9.17
CA LYS A 406 -9.05 30.69 9.16
C LYS A 406 -7.78 30.93 8.33
N ILE A 407 -6.72 30.15 8.54
CA ILE A 407 -5.47 30.26 7.76
C ILE A 407 -5.74 30.05 6.27
N THR A 408 -6.57 29.07 5.89
CA THR A 408 -6.95 28.84 4.49
C THR A 408 -7.68 30.04 3.87
N LEU A 409 -8.61 30.65 4.60
CA LEU A 409 -9.34 31.83 4.13
C LEU A 409 -8.45 33.08 4.05
N GLU A 410 -7.48 33.22 4.95
CA GLU A 410 -6.45 34.26 4.87
C GLU A 410 -5.61 34.13 3.60
N GLU A 411 -5.10 32.93 3.30
CA GLU A 411 -4.31 32.70 2.07
C GLU A 411 -5.14 32.91 0.80
N LYS A 412 -6.43 32.53 0.81
CA LYS A 412 -7.34 32.84 -0.30
C LYS A 412 -7.42 34.35 -0.53
N ALA A 413 -7.57 35.14 0.53
CA ALA A 413 -7.64 36.60 0.42
C ALA A 413 -6.31 37.22 -0.03
N ILE A 414 -5.17 36.68 0.40
CA ILE A 414 -3.83 37.12 -0.03
C ILE A 414 -3.62 36.85 -1.51
N LEU A 415 -3.87 35.61 -1.97
CA LEU A 415 -3.74 35.21 -3.37
C LEU A 415 -4.59 36.08 -4.32
N LEU A 416 -5.83 36.39 -3.93
CA LEU A 416 -6.71 37.26 -4.71
C LEU A 416 -6.17 38.69 -4.80
N LYS A 417 -5.55 39.22 -3.73
CA LYS A 417 -4.90 40.55 -3.74
C LYS A 417 -3.64 40.56 -4.59
N GLU A 418 -2.90 39.46 -4.64
CA GLU A 418 -1.72 39.26 -5.49
C GLU A 418 -2.09 39.06 -6.98
N GLY A 419 -3.38 38.94 -7.30
CA GLY A 419 -3.89 38.78 -8.66
C GLY A 419 -4.00 37.33 -9.14
N HIS A 420 -3.80 36.35 -8.26
CA HIS A 420 -4.05 34.95 -8.58
C HIS A 420 -5.55 34.65 -8.64
N LYS A 421 -5.93 33.74 -9.54
CA LYS A 421 -7.30 33.22 -9.60
C LYS A 421 -7.45 32.07 -8.61
N VAL A 422 -8.58 32.04 -7.90
CA VAL A 422 -8.96 30.98 -6.96
C VAL A 422 -10.44 30.69 -7.18
N ALA A 423 -10.86 29.42 -7.11
CA ALA A 423 -12.26 29.06 -7.24
C ALA A 423 -13.09 29.60 -6.05
N ASP A 424 -14.34 29.99 -6.33
CA ASP A 424 -15.24 30.51 -5.31
C ASP A 424 -15.73 29.42 -4.36
N ASN A 425 -16.08 28.26 -4.91
CA ASN A 425 -16.75 27.16 -4.20
C ASN A 425 -15.77 26.03 -3.85
N ILE A 426 -14.82 26.30 -2.96
CA ILE A 426 -13.91 25.29 -2.41
C ILE A 426 -14.50 24.79 -1.09
N GLU A 427 -14.77 23.49 -1.00
CA GLU A 427 -15.25 22.86 0.23
C GLU A 427 -14.08 22.62 1.19
N ILE A 428 -14.27 22.96 2.47
CA ILE A 428 -13.27 22.73 3.53
C ILE A 428 -13.87 21.77 4.56
N GLY A 429 -13.36 20.55 4.57
CA GLY A 429 -13.77 19.48 5.46
C GLY A 429 -12.66 18.98 6.37
N MET A 430 -12.92 17.89 7.06
CA MET A 430 -11.96 17.27 7.96
C MET A 430 -12.07 15.74 7.96
N MET A 431 -10.95 15.10 8.29
CA MET A 431 -10.92 13.68 8.53
C MET A 431 -11.45 13.38 9.94
N MET A 432 -12.46 12.52 10.03
CA MET A 432 -13.03 12.03 11.28
C MET A 432 -12.31 10.75 11.69
N GLU A 433 -11.18 10.94 12.38
CA GLU A 433 -10.30 9.85 12.80
C GLU A 433 -9.94 9.88 14.29
N ILE A 434 -10.37 10.90 15.03
CA ILE A 434 -10.17 11.02 16.48
C ILE A 434 -11.49 10.74 17.21
N PRO A 435 -11.53 9.84 18.21
CA PRO A 435 -12.76 9.54 18.95
C PRO A 435 -13.40 10.78 19.60
N ALA A 436 -12.58 11.71 20.11
CA ALA A 436 -13.07 12.98 20.64
C ALA A 436 -13.79 13.84 19.59
N ALA A 437 -13.32 13.83 18.34
CA ALA A 437 -13.98 14.52 17.25
C ALA A 437 -15.30 13.86 16.87
N ALA A 438 -15.33 12.51 16.83
CA ALA A 438 -16.56 11.74 16.58
C ALA A 438 -17.66 12.04 17.60
N MET A 439 -17.31 12.20 18.87
CA MET A 439 -18.24 12.57 19.94
C MET A 439 -18.86 13.97 19.78
N LEU A 440 -18.20 14.87 19.05
CA LEU A 440 -18.63 16.25 18.80
C LEU A 440 -18.95 16.50 17.33
N ALA A 441 -19.30 15.45 16.56
CA ALA A 441 -19.52 15.55 15.12
C ALA A 441 -20.57 16.62 14.75
N ASP A 442 -21.62 16.78 15.54
CA ASP A 442 -22.65 17.81 15.36
C ASP A 442 -22.10 19.24 15.53
N GLN A 443 -21.14 19.44 16.43
CA GLN A 443 -20.49 20.75 16.62
C GLN A 443 -19.51 21.05 15.48
N PHE A 444 -18.76 20.06 15.02
CA PHE A 444 -17.89 20.22 13.85
C PHE A 444 -18.68 20.49 12.57
N ALA A 445 -19.85 19.88 12.39
CA ALA A 445 -20.66 19.99 11.17
C ALA A 445 -21.22 21.40 10.93
N LYS A 446 -21.28 22.24 11.96
CA LYS A 446 -21.60 23.68 11.85
C LYS A 446 -20.50 24.49 11.16
N HIS A 447 -19.28 23.96 11.11
CA HIS A 447 -18.10 24.66 10.63
C HIS A 447 -17.47 24.00 9.41
N ALA A 448 -17.47 22.67 9.35
CA ALA A 448 -16.97 21.90 8.22
C ALA A 448 -18.03 21.78 7.11
N ASP A 449 -17.57 21.77 5.86
CA ASP A 449 -18.44 21.57 4.70
C ASP A 449 -18.74 20.08 4.49
N PHE A 450 -17.83 19.20 4.94
CA PHE A 450 -17.98 17.75 4.89
C PHE A 450 -17.08 17.03 5.89
N PHE A 451 -17.32 15.73 6.07
CA PHE A 451 -16.44 14.82 6.79
C PHE A 451 -15.96 13.68 5.90
N SER A 452 -14.77 13.15 6.18
CA SER A 452 -14.35 11.84 5.67
C SER A 452 -13.85 10.97 6.81
N ILE A 453 -14.44 9.80 7.02
CA ILE A 453 -14.06 8.90 8.10
C ILE A 453 -12.76 8.16 7.74
N GLY A 454 -11.71 8.42 8.51
CA GLY A 454 -10.44 7.70 8.45
C GLY A 454 -10.45 6.51 9.39
N THR A 455 -11.09 5.40 9.00
CA THR A 455 -11.32 4.25 9.90
C THR A 455 -10.04 3.66 10.46
N ASN A 456 -8.93 3.72 9.73
CA ASN A 456 -7.68 3.11 10.16
C ASN A 456 -7.15 3.74 11.46
N ASP A 457 -7.17 5.07 11.55
CA ASP A 457 -6.75 5.80 12.74
C ASP A 457 -7.89 5.85 13.77
N LEU A 458 -9.17 5.93 13.34
CA LEU A 458 -10.33 5.88 14.25
C LEU A 458 -10.37 4.58 15.06
N ILE A 459 -10.18 3.42 14.41
CA ILE A 459 -10.14 2.11 15.07
C ILE A 459 -8.96 2.06 16.03
N GLN A 460 -7.78 2.47 15.59
CA GLN A 460 -6.56 2.47 16.41
C GLN A 460 -6.76 3.25 17.72
N TYR A 461 -7.29 4.48 17.65
CA TYR A 461 -7.48 5.29 18.86
C TYR A 461 -8.69 4.86 19.70
N THR A 462 -9.74 4.34 19.08
CA THR A 462 -10.92 3.82 19.82
C THR A 462 -10.57 2.56 20.60
N MET A 463 -9.79 1.66 19.97
CA MET A 463 -9.38 0.38 20.55
C MET A 463 -8.07 0.47 21.34
N ALA A 464 -7.41 1.64 21.32
CA ALA A 464 -6.09 1.87 21.89
C ALA A 464 -5.04 0.80 21.46
N ALA A 465 -5.08 0.41 20.19
CA ALA A 465 -4.26 -0.66 19.64
C ALA A 465 -3.57 -0.21 18.34
N ASP A 466 -2.24 -0.16 18.36
CA ASP A 466 -1.41 0.17 17.19
C ASP A 466 -1.57 -0.89 16.09
N ARG A 467 -2.00 -0.47 14.90
CA ARG A 467 -2.19 -1.34 13.74
C ARG A 467 -0.91 -2.00 13.24
N MET A 468 0.26 -1.46 13.58
CA MET A 468 1.57 -2.01 13.22
C MET A 468 2.05 -3.07 14.23
N SER A 469 1.43 -3.17 15.41
CA SER A 469 1.85 -4.10 16.46
C SER A 469 1.21 -5.48 16.29
N GLN A 470 2.03 -6.48 15.97
CA GLN A 470 1.57 -7.87 15.84
C GLN A 470 1.01 -8.46 17.15
N PHE A 471 1.47 -7.97 18.31
CA PHE A 471 1.04 -8.49 19.61
C PHE A 471 -0.40 -8.12 19.98
N VAL A 472 -0.90 -6.99 19.46
CA VAL A 472 -2.24 -6.48 19.74
C VAL A 472 -3.10 -6.36 18.48
N ALA A 473 -2.67 -6.93 17.36
CA ALA A 473 -3.40 -6.91 16.10
C ALA A 473 -4.85 -7.45 16.23
N TYR A 474 -5.10 -8.37 17.17
CA TYR A 474 -6.42 -8.92 17.47
C TYR A 474 -7.42 -7.86 18.01
N LEU A 475 -6.94 -6.71 18.50
CA LEU A 475 -7.76 -5.58 18.95
C LEU A 475 -8.14 -4.62 17.81
N TYR A 476 -7.51 -4.73 16.63
CA TYR A 476 -7.91 -3.96 15.47
C TYR A 476 -9.19 -4.56 14.87
N GLN A 477 -10.34 -4.07 15.35
CA GLN A 477 -11.65 -4.65 15.06
C GLN A 477 -12.57 -3.64 14.34
N PRO A 478 -12.55 -3.59 12.99
CA PRO A 478 -13.39 -2.66 12.22
C PRO A 478 -14.90 -2.88 12.42
N TYR A 479 -15.32 -4.11 12.69
CA TYR A 479 -16.71 -4.49 12.90
C TYR A 479 -17.16 -4.42 14.37
N ASN A 480 -16.31 -3.92 15.27
CA ASN A 480 -16.66 -3.81 16.67
C ASN A 480 -17.86 -2.84 16.84
N PRO A 481 -18.88 -3.18 17.65
CA PRO A 481 -20.03 -2.30 17.90
C PRO A 481 -19.66 -0.89 18.35
N SER A 482 -18.56 -0.70 19.10
CA SER A 482 -18.08 0.63 19.50
C SER A 482 -17.67 1.50 18.31
N VAL A 483 -16.93 0.93 17.36
CA VAL A 483 -16.50 1.61 16.12
C VAL A 483 -17.71 1.94 15.25
N LEU A 484 -18.65 0.98 15.10
CA LEU A 484 -19.88 1.19 14.34
C LEU A 484 -20.76 2.30 14.92
N ARG A 485 -20.86 2.38 16.26
CA ARG A 485 -21.58 3.46 16.95
C ARG A 485 -20.92 4.82 16.70
N LEU A 486 -19.59 4.89 16.69
CA LEU A 486 -18.87 6.13 16.35
C LEU A 486 -19.11 6.54 14.89
N ILE A 487 -19.00 5.61 13.94
CA ILE A 487 -19.29 5.87 12.52
C ILE A 487 -20.71 6.41 12.35
N LYS A 488 -21.70 5.75 12.97
CA LYS A 488 -23.09 6.23 12.92
C LYS A 488 -23.25 7.62 13.54
N THR A 489 -22.62 7.88 14.69
CA THR A 489 -22.67 9.19 15.36
C THR A 489 -22.12 10.29 14.45
N ILE A 490 -21.03 10.02 13.74
CA ILE A 490 -20.44 10.96 12.78
C ILE A 490 -21.42 11.25 11.63
N ILE A 491 -22.00 10.21 11.04
CA ILE A 491 -22.92 10.34 9.90
C ILE A 491 -24.17 11.13 10.32
N ASP A 492 -24.82 10.72 11.42
CA ASP A 492 -26.02 11.38 11.93
C ASP A 492 -25.73 12.85 12.30
N GLY A 493 -24.59 13.12 12.93
CA GLY A 493 -24.17 14.47 13.32
C GLY A 493 -23.98 15.42 12.13
N ALA A 494 -23.39 14.93 11.04
CA ALA A 494 -23.23 15.71 9.81
C ALA A 494 -24.55 15.92 9.06
N HIS A 495 -25.33 14.85 8.89
CA HIS A 495 -26.61 14.89 8.18
C HIS A 495 -27.61 15.84 8.84
N LYS A 496 -27.56 15.95 10.17
CA LYS A 496 -28.39 16.89 10.95
C LYS A 496 -28.13 18.35 10.56
N GLU A 497 -26.89 18.71 10.19
CA GLU A 497 -26.50 20.04 9.72
C GLU A 497 -26.50 20.14 8.17
N GLY A 498 -27.05 19.14 7.48
CA GLY A 498 -27.12 19.09 6.02
C GLY A 498 -25.77 18.90 5.32
N LYS A 499 -24.76 18.40 6.03
CA LYS A 499 -23.43 18.09 5.51
C LYS A 499 -23.34 16.64 5.07
N TRP A 500 -22.47 16.34 4.12
CA TRP A 500 -22.24 14.99 3.62
C TRP A 500 -21.05 14.32 4.31
N VAL A 501 -21.06 12.99 4.34
CA VAL A 501 -19.99 12.18 4.95
C VAL A 501 -19.45 11.15 3.96
N GLY A 502 -18.15 11.20 3.75
CA GLY A 502 -17.38 10.17 3.08
C GLY A 502 -16.68 9.22 4.04
N MET A 503 -16.13 8.13 3.52
CA MET A 503 -15.16 7.28 4.22
C MET A 503 -14.03 6.94 3.28
N CYS A 504 -12.79 7.21 3.70
CA CYS A 504 -11.58 6.91 2.93
C CYS A 504 -10.68 5.85 3.58
N GLY A 505 -11.06 5.36 4.76
CA GLY A 505 -10.42 4.20 5.38
C GLY A 505 -10.70 2.90 4.62
N GLU A 506 -9.91 1.86 4.87
CA GLU A 506 -9.98 0.59 4.12
C GLU A 506 -11.36 -0.06 4.18
N MET A 507 -12.06 0.13 5.30
CA MET A 507 -13.43 -0.33 5.55
C MET A 507 -14.42 0.09 4.46
N ALA A 508 -14.22 1.23 3.78
CA ALA A 508 -15.12 1.68 2.70
C ALA A 508 -15.16 0.71 1.51
N GLY A 509 -14.09 -0.05 1.29
CA GLY A 509 -13.97 -1.02 0.19
C GLY A 509 -14.11 -2.48 0.62
N GLU A 510 -14.40 -2.76 1.90
CA GLU A 510 -14.55 -4.12 2.40
C GLU A 510 -15.96 -4.66 2.15
N GLU A 511 -16.04 -5.89 1.63
CA GLU A 511 -17.30 -6.51 1.22
C GLU A 511 -18.31 -6.63 2.36
N GLN A 512 -17.83 -6.96 3.56
CA GLN A 512 -18.65 -7.12 4.76
C GLN A 512 -19.06 -5.78 5.38
N ALA A 513 -18.32 -4.70 5.12
CA ALA A 513 -18.61 -3.38 5.66
C ALA A 513 -19.62 -2.59 4.81
N ILE A 514 -19.57 -2.71 3.48
CA ILE A 514 -20.47 -2.00 2.57
C ILE A 514 -21.96 -2.13 2.96
N PRO A 515 -22.50 -3.32 3.29
CA PRO A 515 -23.87 -3.48 3.79
C PRO A 515 -24.19 -2.59 4.99
N LEU A 516 -23.29 -2.53 5.99
CA LEU A 516 -23.46 -1.71 7.19
C LEU A 516 -23.43 -0.21 6.83
N LEU A 517 -22.46 0.20 6.02
CA LEU A 517 -22.29 1.59 5.60
C LEU A 517 -23.47 2.08 4.74
N MET A 518 -24.02 1.22 3.88
CA MET A 518 -25.26 1.50 3.14
C MET A 518 -26.44 1.73 4.09
N GLY A 519 -26.58 0.87 5.12
CA GLY A 519 -27.63 1.01 6.13
C GLY A 519 -27.47 2.24 7.01
N MET A 520 -26.24 2.70 7.21
CA MET A 520 -25.94 3.97 7.88
C MET A 520 -26.11 5.18 6.96
N LYS A 521 -26.38 4.97 5.66
CA LYS A 521 -26.49 6.01 4.63
C LYS A 521 -25.22 6.86 4.48
N LEU A 522 -24.05 6.23 4.55
CA LEU A 522 -22.81 6.90 4.14
C LEU A 522 -22.95 7.45 2.71
N ASP A 523 -22.54 8.69 2.45
CA ASP A 523 -22.77 9.34 1.15
C ASP A 523 -21.70 8.95 0.13
N TYR A 524 -20.41 9.01 0.52
CA TYR A 524 -19.26 8.78 -0.35
C TYR A 524 -18.38 7.62 0.16
N PHE A 525 -18.03 6.69 -0.72
CA PHE A 525 -17.17 5.55 -0.41
C PHE A 525 -15.89 5.69 -1.22
N SER A 526 -14.79 6.03 -0.56
CA SER A 526 -13.48 6.20 -1.19
C SER A 526 -12.54 5.07 -0.81
N MET A 527 -12.09 4.31 -1.82
CA MET A 527 -11.39 3.03 -1.63
C MET A 527 -10.27 2.84 -2.66
N SER A 528 -9.52 1.74 -2.58
CA SER A 528 -8.62 1.38 -3.68
C SER A 528 -9.40 1.22 -4.99
N ALA A 529 -8.82 1.67 -6.11
CA ALA A 529 -9.50 1.66 -7.41
C ALA A 529 -10.05 0.27 -7.79
N THR A 530 -9.31 -0.79 -7.47
CA THR A 530 -9.68 -2.19 -7.73
C THR A 530 -10.91 -2.67 -6.96
N SER A 531 -11.31 -1.99 -5.88
CA SER A 531 -12.48 -2.35 -5.07
C SER A 531 -13.78 -1.70 -5.57
N ILE A 532 -13.69 -0.65 -6.40
CA ILE A 532 -14.84 0.16 -6.82
C ILE A 532 -15.91 -0.68 -7.53
N LEU A 533 -15.50 -1.54 -8.46
CA LEU A 533 -16.44 -2.36 -9.24
C LEU A 533 -17.20 -3.34 -8.35
N ASN A 534 -16.51 -3.97 -7.39
CA ASN A 534 -17.14 -4.91 -6.48
C ASN A 534 -18.06 -4.20 -5.48
N ALA A 535 -17.66 -3.03 -4.98
CA ALA A 535 -18.54 -2.20 -4.17
C ALA A 535 -19.83 -1.84 -4.92
N ARG A 536 -19.72 -1.46 -6.20
CA ARG A 536 -20.87 -1.17 -7.06
C ARG A 536 -21.76 -2.40 -7.24
N ARG A 537 -21.17 -3.58 -7.45
CA ARG A 537 -21.90 -4.85 -7.54
C ARG A 537 -22.68 -5.13 -6.26
N ILE A 538 -22.04 -5.05 -5.10
CA ILE A 538 -22.67 -5.29 -3.80
C ILE A 538 -23.83 -4.32 -3.58
N ILE A 539 -23.60 -3.01 -3.76
CA ILE A 539 -24.64 -1.99 -3.62
C ILE A 539 -25.85 -2.32 -4.51
N SER A 540 -25.61 -2.70 -5.77
CA SER A 540 -26.68 -3.00 -6.73
C SER A 540 -27.56 -4.20 -6.39
N LYS A 541 -27.07 -5.10 -5.52
CA LYS A 541 -27.79 -6.32 -5.13
C LYS A 541 -28.55 -6.18 -3.80
N LEU A 542 -28.30 -5.11 -3.04
CA LEU A 542 -28.85 -4.91 -1.71
C LEU A 542 -29.90 -3.79 -1.67
N GLU A 543 -30.86 -3.92 -0.77
CA GLU A 543 -31.89 -2.91 -0.50
C GLU A 543 -31.46 -2.07 0.71
N VAL A 544 -31.43 -0.74 0.59
CA VAL A 544 -31.01 0.16 1.67
C VAL A 544 -31.91 -0.01 2.89
N SER A 545 -33.23 -0.14 2.68
CA SER A 545 -34.19 -0.35 3.78
C SER A 545 -33.95 -1.64 4.58
N ALA A 546 -33.41 -2.69 3.95
CA ALA A 546 -33.01 -3.92 4.63
C ALA A 546 -31.70 -3.72 5.40
N MET A 547 -30.77 -2.94 4.84
CA MET A 547 -29.49 -2.63 5.48
C MET A 547 -29.65 -1.70 6.70
N GLU A 548 -30.62 -0.80 6.70
CA GLU A 548 -30.95 0.02 7.90
C GLU A 548 -31.35 -0.85 9.10
N LYS A 549 -32.13 -1.92 8.85
CA LYS A 549 -32.49 -2.91 9.88
C LYS A 549 -31.28 -3.69 10.37
N LEU A 550 -30.41 -4.12 9.44
CA LEU A 550 -29.13 -4.76 9.76
C LEU A 550 -28.29 -3.87 10.70
N VAL A 551 -28.17 -2.58 10.42
CA VAL A 551 -27.42 -1.64 11.26
C VAL A 551 -28.04 -1.53 12.66
N THR A 552 -29.36 -1.45 12.75
CA THR A 552 -30.05 -1.36 14.05
C THR A 552 -29.75 -2.58 14.92
N GLU A 553 -29.75 -3.77 14.35
CA GLU A 553 -29.40 -5.02 15.04
C GLU A 553 -27.88 -5.11 15.34
N ALA A 554 -27.02 -4.72 14.40
CA ALA A 554 -25.57 -4.76 14.55
C ALA A 554 -25.04 -3.85 15.67
N LEU A 555 -25.70 -2.71 15.91
CA LEU A 555 -25.32 -1.79 16.99
C LEU A 555 -25.66 -2.33 18.39
N GLU A 556 -26.55 -3.32 18.49
CA GLU A 556 -26.93 -4.00 19.74
C GLU A 556 -26.10 -5.27 20.01
N CYS A 557 -25.28 -5.72 19.04
CA CYS A 557 -24.33 -6.81 19.24
C CYS A 557 -23.28 -6.47 20.31
N GLN A 558 -22.68 -7.50 20.90
CA GLN A 558 -21.62 -7.37 21.89
C GLN A 558 -20.22 -7.49 21.28
N THR A 559 -20.10 -8.20 20.15
CA THR A 559 -18.80 -8.52 19.53
C THR A 559 -18.81 -8.27 18.02
N GLY A 560 -17.61 -8.09 17.44
CA GLY A 560 -17.46 -7.98 15.99
C GLY A 560 -17.84 -9.25 15.23
N ASP A 561 -17.66 -10.42 15.85
CA ASP A 561 -18.02 -11.71 15.24
C ASP A 561 -19.54 -11.88 15.11
N GLU A 562 -20.31 -11.44 16.13
CA GLU A 562 -21.78 -11.40 16.05
C GLU A 562 -22.25 -10.48 14.92
N VAL A 563 -21.61 -9.31 14.78
CA VAL A 563 -21.89 -8.38 13.68
C VAL A 563 -21.61 -9.03 12.33
N LEU A 564 -20.45 -9.68 12.16
CA LEU A 564 -20.08 -10.35 10.92
C LEU A 564 -21.04 -11.50 10.57
N ALA A 565 -21.40 -12.33 11.55
CA ALA A 565 -22.38 -13.40 11.36
C ALA A 565 -23.76 -12.84 10.94
N LEU A 566 -24.15 -11.69 11.50
CA LEU A 566 -25.38 -11.00 11.13
C LEU A 566 -25.33 -10.46 9.69
N VAL A 567 -24.21 -9.82 9.30
CA VAL A 567 -23.98 -9.35 7.93
C VAL A 567 -24.09 -10.52 6.96
N GLU A 568 -23.36 -11.62 7.20
CA GLU A 568 -23.37 -12.80 6.34
C GLU A 568 -24.80 -13.34 6.19
N LYS A 569 -25.51 -13.53 7.31
CA LYS A 569 -26.90 -14.02 7.29
C LYS A 569 -27.83 -13.14 6.44
N ARG A 570 -27.62 -11.82 6.45
CA ARG A 570 -28.47 -10.85 5.72
C ARG A 570 -28.11 -10.72 4.24
N THR A 571 -26.86 -10.95 3.86
CA THR A 571 -26.37 -10.66 2.50
C THR A 571 -26.13 -11.91 1.66
N LYS A 572 -25.94 -13.09 2.28
CA LYS A 572 -25.60 -14.35 1.59
C LYS A 572 -26.45 -14.62 0.35
N ASN A 573 -27.78 -14.66 0.50
CA ASN A 573 -28.68 -14.97 -0.61
C ASN A 573 -28.64 -13.91 -1.73
N ALA A 574 -28.33 -12.66 -1.40
CA ALA A 574 -28.28 -11.57 -2.37
C ALA A 574 -26.94 -11.51 -3.12
N LEU A 575 -25.86 -12.04 -2.54
CA LEU A 575 -24.50 -11.94 -3.10
C LEU A 575 -23.99 -13.25 -3.73
N GLU A 576 -24.58 -14.40 -3.41
CA GLU A 576 -24.26 -15.74 -3.98
C GLU A 576 -24.85 -15.99 -5.38
N VAL A 577 -25.85 -15.20 -5.78
CA VAL A 577 -26.37 -15.07 -7.16
C VAL A 577 -25.70 -13.86 -7.78
#